data_AF-A0A7X8ZHF9-F1
#
_entry.id   AF-A0A7X8ZHF9-F1
#
_cell.length_a   1.000
_cell.length_b   1.000
_cell.length_c   1.000
_cell.angle_alpha   90.00
_cell.angle_beta   90.00
_cell.angle_gamma   90.00
#
_symmetry.space_group_name_H-M   'P 1'
#
loop_
_entity.id
_entity.type
_entity.pdbx_description
1 polymer ?
#
loop_
_entity_poly.entity_id
_entity_poly.type
_entity_poly.pdbx_seq_one_letter_code
_entity_poly.pdbx_strand_id
1 'polypeptide(L)'
;LIEGQNGAALAAYEELLSLGVCREQARGVLPQNLMTTFWASVDLSNLLKFIELRASEHAQWEIREYAEAIKTLIKPSIPNIAAYYKWT
;
A
#
# COMPACT_ATOMS: atom_id res chain seq x y z
N LEU A 1 -15.19 15.53 -7.25
CA LEU A 1 -14.42 15.35 -8.51
C LEU A 1 -13.78 13.96 -8.58
N ILE A 2 -12.90 13.60 -7.63
CA ILE A 2 -12.20 12.29 -7.60
C ILE A 2 -13.19 11.12 -7.56
N GLU A 3 -14.21 11.19 -6.70
CA GLU A 3 -15.25 10.15 -6.61
C GLU A 3 -15.98 9.92 -7.95
N GLY A 4 -16.34 11.01 -8.65
CA GLY A 4 -16.94 10.91 -9.98
C GLY A 4 -16.01 10.31 -11.02
N GLN A 5 -14.70 10.64 -10.98
CA GLN A 5 -13.70 10.04 -11.87
C GLN A 5 -13.51 8.55 -11.57
N ASN A 6 -13.48 8.15 -10.30
CA ASN A 6 -13.42 6.74 -9.90
C ASN A 6 -14.66 5.97 -10.40
N GLY A 7 -15.85 6.56 -10.24
CA GLY A 7 -17.10 5.96 -10.73
C GLY A 7 -17.11 5.78 -12.26
N ALA A 8 -16.64 6.78 -13.01
CA ALA A 8 -16.52 6.69 -14.45
C ALA A 8 -15.50 5.63 -14.91
N ALA A 9 -14.35 5.53 -14.23
CA ALA A 9 -13.34 4.52 -14.51
C ALA A 9 -13.85 3.10 -14.25
N LEU A 10 -14.63 2.91 -13.17
CA LEU A 10 -15.26 1.63 -12.86
C LEU A 10 -16.32 1.25 -13.91
N ALA A 11 -17.15 2.21 -14.34
CA ALA A 11 -18.13 1.98 -15.40
C ALA A 11 -17.46 1.57 -16.72
N ALA A 12 -16.35 2.24 -17.10
CA ALA A 12 -15.59 1.87 -18.29
C ALA A 12 -14.96 0.47 -18.18
N TYR A 13 -14.48 0.09 -16.99
CA TYR A 13 -13.97 -1.26 -16.75
C TYR A 13 -15.06 -2.33 -16.98
N GLU A 14 -16.27 -2.13 -16.42
CA GLU A 14 -17.41 -3.04 -16.60
C GLU A 14 -17.85 -3.12 -18.08
N GLU A 15 -17.85 -1.99 -18.79
CA GLU A 15 -18.16 -1.95 -20.23
C GLU A 15 -17.16 -2.79 -21.05
N LEU A 16 -15.86 -2.64 -20.80
CA LEU A 16 -14.82 -3.43 -21.48
C LEU A 16 -14.99 -4.94 -21.23
N LEU A 17 -15.35 -5.33 -20.00
CA LEU A 17 -15.65 -6.73 -19.69
C LEU A 17 -16.87 -7.24 -20.47
N SER A 18 -17.92 -6.41 -20.58
CA SER A 18 -19.13 -6.76 -21.35
C SER A 18 -18.85 -6.96 -22.85
N LEU A 19 -17.85 -6.26 -23.39
CA LEU A 19 -17.39 -6.39 -24.78
C LEU A 19 -16.44 -7.58 -25.01
N GLY A 20 -16.16 -8.37 -23.97
CA GLY A 20 -15.30 -9.56 -24.05
C GLY A 20 -13.81 -9.28 -23.96
N VAL A 21 -13.39 -8.08 -23.55
CA VAL A 21 -11.98 -7.76 -23.28
C VAL A 21 -11.51 -8.54 -22.06
N CYS A 22 -10.28 -9.08 -22.09
CA CYS A 22 -9.73 -9.78 -20.95
C CYS A 22 -9.46 -8.85 -19.76
N ARG A 23 -9.53 -9.39 -18.54
CA ARG A 23 -9.41 -8.61 -17.29
C ARG A 23 -8.08 -7.87 -17.17
N GLU A 24 -7.02 -8.48 -17.68
CA GLU A 24 -5.65 -7.97 -17.65
C GLU A 24 -5.48 -6.71 -18.50
N GLN A 25 -6.22 -6.61 -19.61
CA GLN A 25 -6.28 -5.40 -20.44
C GLN A 25 -7.27 -4.39 -19.87
N ALA A 26 -8.47 -4.85 -19.45
CA ALA A 26 -9.51 -3.98 -18.93
C ALA A 26 -9.06 -3.21 -17.69
N ARG A 27 -8.30 -3.81 -16.77
CA ARG A 27 -7.80 -3.14 -15.56
C ARG A 27 -6.95 -1.89 -15.83
N GLY A 28 -6.45 -1.70 -17.06
CA GLY A 28 -5.64 -0.53 -17.42
C GLY A 28 -6.37 0.81 -17.26
N VAL A 29 -7.70 0.81 -17.27
CA VAL A 29 -8.51 2.03 -17.06
C VAL A 29 -8.76 2.34 -15.58
N LEU A 30 -8.46 1.42 -14.67
CA LEU A 30 -8.71 1.59 -13.24
C LEU A 30 -7.72 2.60 -12.63
N PRO A 31 -8.17 3.45 -11.71
CA PRO A 31 -7.32 4.48 -11.10
C PRO A 31 -6.32 3.89 -10.10
N GLN A 32 -5.23 4.63 -9.83
CA GLN A 32 -4.15 4.21 -8.93
C GLN A 32 -4.55 4.16 -7.44
N ASN A 33 -5.64 4.81 -7.06
CA ASN A 33 -6.18 4.80 -5.70
C ASN A 33 -7.06 3.58 -5.40
N LEU A 34 -7.11 2.59 -6.31
CA LEU A 34 -7.82 1.35 -6.08
C LEU A 34 -7.14 0.54 -4.97
N MET A 35 -7.94 0.11 -3.99
CA MET A 35 -7.44 -0.71 -2.89
C MET A 35 -6.95 -2.06 -3.39
N THR A 36 -5.75 -2.43 -2.94
CA THR A 36 -5.13 -3.72 -3.26
C THR A 36 -4.57 -4.36 -1.99
N THR A 37 -4.61 -5.68 -1.94
CA THR A 37 -3.98 -6.46 -0.89
C THR A 37 -2.91 -7.36 -1.52
N PHE A 38 -1.74 -7.40 -0.90
CA PHE A 38 -0.64 -8.23 -1.34
C PHE A 38 0.10 -8.80 -0.15
N TRP A 39 0.82 -9.89 -0.41
CA TRP A 39 1.73 -10.51 0.55
C TRP A 39 3.16 -10.11 0.20
N ALA A 40 3.92 -9.71 1.22
CA ALA A 40 5.35 -9.43 1.08
C ALA A 40 6.13 -10.16 2.18
N SER A 41 7.30 -10.66 1.81
CA SER A 41 8.21 -11.35 2.73
C SER A 41 9.60 -10.73 2.59
N VAL A 42 10.19 -10.37 3.73
CA VAL A 42 11.51 -9.73 3.83
C VAL A 42 12.18 -10.19 5.11
N ASP A 43 13.51 -10.14 5.15
CA ASP A 43 14.24 -10.28 6.41
C ASP A 43 14.13 -9.01 7.27
N LEU A 44 14.50 -9.15 8.54
CA LEU A 44 14.41 -8.08 9.52
C LEU A 44 15.28 -6.86 9.17
N SER A 45 16.47 -7.04 8.60
CA SER A 45 17.36 -5.92 8.28
C SER A 45 16.75 -5.04 7.18
N ASN A 46 16.24 -5.67 6.13
CA ASN A 46 15.53 -4.96 5.06
C ASN A 46 14.22 -4.32 5.54
N LEU A 47 13.50 -4.97 6.47
CA LEU A 47 12.30 -4.41 7.06
C LEU A 47 12.58 -3.12 7.85
N LEU A 48 13.63 -3.10 8.68
CA LEU A 48 14.01 -1.91 9.44
C LEU A 48 14.36 -0.74 8.51
N LYS A 49 15.14 -1.01 7.45
CA LYS A 49 15.48 0.02 6.44
C LYS A 49 14.25 0.51 5.67
N PHE A 50 13.31 -0.39 5.34
CA PHE A 50 12.04 0.00 4.72
C PHE A 50 11.27 0.96 5.63
N ILE A 51 11.13 0.62 6.90
CA ILE A 51 10.41 1.42 7.88
C ILE A 51 11.06 2.80 8.04
N GLU A 52 12.40 2.88 8.11
CA GLU A 52 13.12 4.14 8.21
C GLU A 52 12.84 5.07 7.00
N LEU A 53 12.92 4.52 5.79
CA LEU A 53 12.65 5.29 4.57
C LEU A 53 11.19 5.72 4.44
N ARG A 54 10.26 4.85 4.86
CA ARG A 54 8.81 5.08 4.68
C ARG A 54 8.17 5.87 5.81
N ALA A 55 8.79 5.95 6.98
CA ALA A 55 8.34 6.82 8.08
C ALA A 55 8.85 8.27 7.95
N SER A 56 9.75 8.56 7.01
CA SER A 56 10.26 9.91 6.76
C SER A 56 9.14 10.89 6.39
N GLU A 57 9.24 12.15 6.86
CA GLU A 57 8.26 13.21 6.54
C GLU A 57 8.17 13.52 5.04
N HIS A 58 9.23 13.24 4.28
CA HIS A 58 9.26 13.42 2.83
C HIS A 58 8.56 12.31 2.05
N ALA A 59 8.20 11.20 2.70
CA ALA A 59 7.43 10.13 2.08
C ALA A 59 5.95 10.51 1.97
N GLN A 60 5.25 9.91 1.00
CA GLN A 60 3.80 10.08 0.86
C GLN A 60 3.09 9.66 2.16
N TRP A 61 2.01 10.36 2.50
CA TRP A 61 1.31 10.14 3.76
C TRP A 61 0.80 8.70 3.92
N GLU A 62 0.23 8.13 2.87
CA GLU A 62 -0.34 6.79 2.90
C GLU A 62 0.70 5.72 3.26
N ILE A 63 1.92 5.80 2.69
CA ILE A 63 2.97 4.81 2.98
C ILE A 63 3.57 5.00 4.38
N ARG A 64 3.49 6.22 4.94
CA ARG A 64 3.88 6.49 6.34
C ARG A 64 2.95 5.79 7.31
N GLU A 65 1.64 5.85 7.07
CA GLU A 65 0.65 5.12 7.89
C GLU A 65 0.88 3.60 7.85
N TYR A 66 1.22 3.05 6.68
CA TYR A 66 1.62 1.64 6.57
C TYR A 66 2.89 1.33 7.38
N ALA A 67 3.89 2.22 7.35
CA ALA A 67 5.12 2.03 8.12
C ALA A 67 4.84 2.02 9.64
N GLU A 68 4.00 2.92 10.14
CA GLU A 68 3.61 2.95 11.56
C GLU A 68 2.78 1.72 11.97
N ALA A 69 1.87 1.27 11.11
CA ALA A 69 1.12 0.03 11.34
C ALA A 69 2.06 -1.18 11.44
N ILE A 70 3.04 -1.29 10.53
CA ILE A 70 4.04 -2.35 10.56
C ILE A 70 4.89 -2.28 11.84
N LYS A 71 5.37 -1.08 12.23
CA LYS A 71 6.11 -0.90 13.50
C LYS A 71 5.33 -1.43 14.69
N THR A 72 4.04 -1.07 14.78
CA THR A 72 3.15 -1.49 15.87
C THR A 72 3.00 -3.01 15.90
N LEU A 73 2.85 -3.65 14.73
CA LEU A 73 2.68 -5.11 14.63
C LEU A 73 3.94 -5.88 15.01
N ILE A 74 5.13 -5.41 14.63
CA ILE A 74 6.39 -6.15 14.87
C ILE A 74 7.02 -5.84 16.22
N LYS A 75 6.72 -4.68 16.84
CA LYS A 75 7.30 -4.23 18.11
C LYS A 75 7.27 -5.30 19.22
N PRO A 76 6.19 -6.06 19.44
CA PRO A 76 6.17 -7.14 20.45
C PRO A 76 7.16 -8.28 20.15
N SER A 77 7.45 -8.53 18.87
CA SER A 77 8.34 -9.61 18.41
C SER A 77 9.82 -9.23 18.47
N ILE A 78 10.16 -7.93 18.48
CA ILE A 78 11.54 -7.42 18.47
C ILE A 78 11.80 -6.35 19.57
N PRO A 79 11.53 -6.64 20.85
CA PRO A 79 11.49 -5.63 21.91
C PRO A 79 12.81 -4.87 22.11
N ASN A 80 13.96 -5.55 22.03
CA ASN A 80 15.27 -4.93 22.20
C ASN A 80 15.60 -3.95 21.07
N ILE A 81 15.20 -4.28 19.84
CA ILE A 81 15.42 -3.44 18.67
C ILE A 81 14.47 -2.24 18.72
N ALA A 82 13.20 -2.47 19.01
CA ALA A 82 12.22 -1.41 19.17
C ALA A 82 12.65 -0.39 20.25
N ALA A 83 13.20 -0.87 21.38
CA ALA A 83 13.77 -0.02 22.41
C ALA A 83 14.97 0.80 21.92
N TYR A 84 15.89 0.21 21.15
CA TYR A 84 17.02 0.91 20.55
C TYR A 84 16.59 2.04 19.62
N TYR A 85 15.59 1.78 18.76
CA TYR A 85 15.02 2.78 17.86
C TYR A 85 14.02 3.74 18.54
N LYS A 86 13.76 3.57 19.85
CA LYS A 86 12.82 4.38 20.63
C LYS A 86 11.41 4.39 20.03
N TRP A 87 10.95 3.25 19.51
CA TRP A 87 9.58 3.12 19.00
C TRP A 87 8.60 3.15 20.19
N THR A 88 7.87 4.25 20.32
CA THR A 88 6.81 4.46 21.34
C THR A 88 5.60 3.57 21.14
#